data_AF-A0A7V6W3S7-F1
#
_entry.id   AF-A0A7V6W3S7-F1
#
_cell.length_a   1.000
_cell.length_b   1.000
_cell.length_c   1.000
_cell.angle_alpha   90.00
_cell.angle_beta   90.00
_cell.angle_gamma   90.00
#
_symmetry.space_group_name_H-M   'P 1'
#
loop_
_entity.id
_entity.type
_entity.pdbx_description
1 polymer ?
#
loop_
_entity_poly.entity_id
_entity_poly.type
_entity_poly.pdbx_seq_one_letter_code
_entity_poly.pdbx_strand_id
1 'polypeptide(L)'
;YVKVTKIANENINTSFETQLKAFPTSYHSYLKALNKKYPTWNFQPLNTNVSFSSAVTAQSVVGKSFIQGPEGYRSTLGGSYNYLTDKFIVKEGSNWYAANEEVVAYYLDPRNFLDESTIFMFEDLTYHSNFQTKTVVERILKSNYLKQYTDIFMKAANTYNVSPIHLAARVRQEVGLNGSPATTGERFTYGGKTYSGLYNFFNIGATTSANPVYKGLVYANGGAEGNLTSYGRPWTTPEKSIMGGAYFLVDGYINKGQHTPYLQKFNVNPKSGYNLHTHQYMTNVRAPYSEALSTSETYVSLDLENEPFLFTIPVFNNMPNKTSLPHTGNPNNYIKNFKVNDKTLPNFDNTKSDYTIHVSTLTKNVSLSAEPINSKTHITGLGNIKIDKEVTNHVVTVKAENGATRKFNIKIIRADELPITADEIIDNIGVKYDKHYISGIQEGTKTSTIDNNIKKVYPLANTTIKDAKGNIKNNDTFSTGDKVIIETGGDTKTYTVIIRGDTNSDGKITVVDLLRVQKHLLGTRLTNEQKEAADVNGDGEVNVLDLLLVQKYLLNEIEFV
;
A
#
# COMPACT_ATOMS: atom_id res chain seq x y z
N TYR A 1 -18.39 6.58 42.77
CA TYR A 1 -19.72 6.19 42.28
C TYR A 1 -19.85 6.66 40.83
N VAL A 2 -19.68 5.76 39.86
CA VAL A 2 -19.95 6.07 38.45
C VAL A 2 -21.45 5.92 38.24
N LYS A 3 -22.13 6.97 37.77
CA LYS A 3 -23.54 6.90 37.35
C LYS A 3 -23.59 5.99 36.12
N VAL A 4 -24.00 4.74 36.32
CA VAL A 4 -24.34 3.82 35.22
C VAL A 4 -25.68 4.30 34.66
N THR A 5 -25.66 4.91 33.47
CA THR A 5 -26.88 5.29 32.78
C THR A 5 -27.56 4.02 32.28
N LYS A 6 -28.61 3.57 32.97
CA LYS A 6 -29.47 2.48 32.47
C LYS A 6 -30.07 2.93 31.14
N ILE A 7 -29.66 2.27 30.05
CA ILE A 7 -30.37 2.39 28.77
C ILE A 7 -31.72 1.69 28.98
N ALA A 8 -32.82 2.40 28.77
CA ALA A 8 -34.16 1.85 28.95
C ALA A 8 -34.39 0.73 27.92
N ASN A 9 -34.64 -0.49 28.41
CA ASN A 9 -34.96 -1.69 27.64
C ASN A 9 -36.42 -1.65 27.14
N GLU A 10 -36.76 -0.72 26.24
CA GLU A 10 -38.16 -0.49 25.86
C GLU A 10 -38.74 -1.48 24.83
N ASN A 11 -37.92 -2.30 24.14
CA ASN A 11 -38.40 -3.05 22.96
C ASN A 11 -38.48 -4.59 23.06
N ILE A 12 -38.12 -5.20 24.20
CA ILE A 12 -37.94 -6.66 24.29
C ILE A 12 -39.27 -7.44 24.33
N ASN A 13 -40.41 -6.77 24.53
CA ASN A 13 -41.74 -7.42 24.59
C ASN A 13 -42.61 -7.17 23.36
N THR A 14 -42.03 -6.73 22.25
CA THR A 14 -42.76 -6.49 20.99
C THR A 14 -42.74 -7.72 20.10
N SER A 15 -43.83 -7.97 19.36
CA SER A 15 -43.90 -9.09 18.41
C SER A 15 -42.81 -9.01 17.34
N PHE A 16 -42.40 -10.17 16.79
CA PHE A 16 -41.41 -10.22 15.71
C PHE A 16 -41.80 -9.33 14.52
N GLU A 17 -43.09 -9.26 14.17
CA GLU A 17 -43.60 -8.36 13.12
C GLU A 17 -43.33 -6.88 13.41
N THR A 18 -43.37 -6.48 14.69
CA THR A 18 -43.05 -5.11 15.10
C THR A 18 -41.54 -4.86 15.01
N GLN A 19 -40.73 -5.80 15.49
CA GLN A 19 -39.27 -5.75 15.39
C GLN A 19 -38.84 -5.64 13.91
N LEU A 20 -39.38 -6.50 13.05
CA LEU A 20 -39.09 -6.55 11.62
C LEU A 20 -39.41 -5.24 10.90
N LYS A 21 -40.55 -4.59 11.22
CA LYS A 21 -40.95 -3.29 10.66
C LYS A 21 -39.98 -2.15 11.01
N ALA A 22 -39.23 -2.27 12.10
CA ALA A 22 -38.23 -1.28 12.48
C ALA A 22 -36.94 -1.39 11.64
N PHE A 23 -36.72 -2.49 10.93
CA PHE A 23 -35.58 -2.67 10.03
C PHE A 23 -35.92 -2.31 8.58
N PRO A 24 -34.94 -1.81 7.79
CA PRO A 24 -35.06 -1.71 6.35
C PRO A 24 -35.33 -3.07 5.69
N THR A 25 -36.03 -3.08 4.56
CA THR A 25 -36.43 -4.31 3.85
C THR A 25 -35.24 -5.20 3.46
N SER A 26 -34.05 -4.63 3.27
CA SER A 26 -32.82 -5.39 2.97
C SER A 26 -32.37 -6.35 4.08
N TYR A 27 -32.92 -6.23 5.29
CA TYR A 27 -32.63 -7.13 6.41
C TYR A 27 -33.67 -8.25 6.56
N HIS A 28 -34.86 -8.09 5.96
CA HIS A 28 -36.04 -8.86 6.34
C HIS A 28 -35.91 -10.36 6.07
N SER A 29 -35.31 -10.75 4.94
CA SER A 29 -35.14 -12.17 4.59
C SER A 29 -34.30 -12.93 5.63
N TYR A 30 -33.20 -12.32 6.08
CA TYR A 30 -32.30 -12.90 7.07
C TYR A 30 -32.98 -13.03 8.44
N LEU A 31 -33.61 -11.94 8.91
CA LEU A 31 -34.28 -11.92 10.21
C LEU A 31 -35.48 -12.89 10.27
N LYS A 32 -36.23 -13.03 9.17
CA LYS A 32 -37.31 -14.03 9.08
C LYS A 32 -36.77 -15.46 9.17
N ALA A 33 -35.66 -15.75 8.50
CA ALA A 33 -35.03 -17.08 8.56
C ALA A 33 -34.55 -17.40 9.99
N LEU A 34 -33.92 -16.43 10.65
CA LEU A 34 -33.45 -16.55 12.03
C LEU A 34 -34.60 -16.73 13.01
N ASN A 35 -35.64 -15.89 12.95
CA ASN A 35 -36.80 -16.00 13.84
C ASN A 35 -37.56 -17.32 13.65
N LYS A 36 -37.65 -17.82 12.41
CA LYS A 36 -38.26 -19.13 12.14
C LYS A 36 -37.51 -20.26 12.83
N LYS A 37 -36.17 -20.19 12.88
CA LYS A 37 -35.33 -21.21 13.52
C LYS A 37 -35.23 -21.03 15.04
N TYR A 38 -35.16 -19.78 15.49
CA TYR A 38 -35.01 -19.40 16.90
C TYR A 38 -36.07 -18.36 17.29
N PRO A 39 -37.30 -18.80 17.64
CA PRO A 39 -38.42 -17.89 17.93
C PRO A 39 -38.23 -17.02 19.18
N THR A 40 -37.30 -17.40 20.07
CA THR A 40 -36.98 -16.68 21.31
C THR A 40 -35.98 -15.54 21.11
N TRP A 41 -35.34 -15.46 19.94
CA TRP A 41 -34.38 -14.41 19.62
C TRP A 41 -35.08 -13.10 19.27
N ASN A 42 -34.54 -12.00 19.80
CA ASN A 42 -35.05 -10.64 19.62
C ASN A 42 -34.06 -9.80 18.83
N PHE A 43 -34.58 -8.96 17.94
CA PHE A 43 -33.79 -8.13 17.04
C PHE A 43 -34.14 -6.66 17.24
N GLN A 44 -33.12 -5.83 17.46
CA GLN A 44 -33.28 -4.39 17.63
C GLN A 44 -32.36 -3.63 16.67
N PRO A 45 -32.89 -2.72 15.83
CA PRO A 45 -32.04 -1.90 14.97
C PRO A 45 -31.32 -0.84 15.82
N LEU A 46 -30.04 -0.64 15.53
CA LEU A 46 -29.27 0.51 15.99
C LEU A 46 -29.04 1.46 14.81
N ASN A 47 -29.84 2.52 14.74
CA ASN A 47 -29.66 3.56 13.74
C ASN A 47 -28.35 4.30 14.00
N THR A 48 -27.36 4.11 13.13
CA THR A 48 -26.02 4.69 13.30
C THR A 48 -25.98 6.17 12.96
N ASN A 49 -26.96 6.69 12.21
CA ASN A 49 -26.98 8.05 11.67
C ASN A 49 -25.73 8.41 10.82
N VAL A 50 -24.96 7.41 10.38
CA VAL A 50 -23.77 7.56 9.53
C VAL A 50 -24.03 6.93 8.17
N SER A 51 -23.56 7.58 7.10
CA SER A 51 -23.60 6.98 5.77
C SER A 51 -22.66 5.78 5.69
N PHE A 52 -23.06 4.71 5.01
CA PHE A 52 -22.25 3.49 4.91
C PHE A 52 -20.88 3.78 4.30
N SER A 53 -20.80 4.57 3.23
CA SER A 53 -19.53 4.94 2.60
C SER A 53 -18.63 5.75 3.54
N SER A 54 -19.18 6.71 4.30
CA SER A 54 -18.40 7.47 5.28
C SER A 54 -17.83 6.57 6.39
N ALA A 55 -18.61 5.59 6.87
CA ALA A 55 -18.15 4.65 7.87
C ALA A 55 -17.05 3.72 7.31
N VAL A 56 -17.19 3.26 6.07
CA VAL A 56 -16.16 2.50 5.35
C VAL A 56 -14.88 3.31 5.23
N THR A 57 -14.93 4.54 4.69
CA THR A 57 -13.75 5.42 4.58
C THR A 57 -13.09 5.66 5.94
N ALA A 58 -13.88 5.91 6.99
CA ALA A 58 -13.36 6.13 8.34
C ALA A 58 -12.66 4.91 8.94
N GLN A 59 -13.06 3.70 8.53
CA GLN A 59 -12.48 2.41 8.96
C GLN A 59 -11.33 1.93 8.06
N SER A 60 -11.26 2.42 6.82
CA SER A 60 -10.21 2.09 5.83
C SER A 60 -8.96 2.97 5.94
N VAL A 61 -8.92 3.94 6.87
CA VAL A 61 -7.70 4.70 7.19
C VAL A 61 -6.58 3.72 7.56
N VAL A 62 -5.42 3.86 6.90
CA VAL A 62 -4.24 3.03 7.15
C VAL A 62 -3.87 3.13 8.62
N GLY A 63 -3.86 1.98 9.32
CA GLY A 63 -3.59 1.91 10.76
C GLY A 63 -4.80 1.51 11.62
N LYS A 64 -6.02 1.49 11.07
CA LYS A 64 -7.24 1.16 11.85
C LYS A 64 -7.73 -0.27 11.69
N SER A 65 -7.83 -0.74 10.45
CA SER A 65 -8.38 -2.06 10.13
C SER A 65 -7.33 -2.90 9.45
N PHE A 66 -6.93 -3.99 10.11
CA PHE A 66 -5.92 -4.93 9.62
C PHE A 66 -6.55 -6.28 9.26
N ILE A 67 -5.88 -7.00 8.38
CA ILE A 67 -6.29 -8.31 7.90
C ILE A 67 -5.06 -9.21 7.71
N GLN A 68 -5.22 -10.48 8.06
CA GLN A 68 -4.38 -11.58 7.58
C GLN A 68 -5.09 -12.29 6.44
N GLY A 69 -4.44 -12.53 5.32
CA GLY A 69 -5.10 -13.26 4.24
C GLY A 69 -4.46 -13.04 2.87
N PRO A 70 -5.20 -13.39 1.81
CA PRO A 70 -4.75 -13.22 0.44
C PRO A 70 -4.37 -11.77 0.11
N GLU A 71 -3.54 -11.60 -0.92
CA GLU A 71 -3.02 -10.30 -1.30
C GLU A 71 -4.10 -9.33 -1.78
N GLY A 72 -5.13 -9.84 -2.45
CA GLY A 72 -6.24 -9.05 -2.95
C GLY A 72 -7.12 -8.44 -1.86
N TYR A 73 -6.90 -8.80 -0.58
CA TYR A 73 -7.61 -8.24 0.58
C TYR A 73 -6.87 -7.06 1.20
N ARG A 74 -5.61 -6.85 0.81
CA ARG A 74 -4.70 -5.89 1.43
C ARG A 74 -4.79 -4.55 0.70
N SER A 75 -4.66 -3.47 1.45
CA SER A 75 -4.71 -2.12 0.94
C SER A 75 -3.50 -1.81 0.07
N THR A 76 -3.74 -1.13 -1.05
CA THR A 76 -2.71 -0.58 -1.93
C THR A 76 -2.51 0.93 -1.72
N LEU A 77 -3.17 1.54 -0.72
CA LEU A 77 -2.99 2.94 -0.37
C LEU A 77 -1.56 3.25 0.09
N GLY A 78 -1.18 4.53 0.00
CA GLY A 78 0.12 5.04 0.43
C GLY A 78 0.53 4.50 1.80
N GLY A 79 1.76 4.00 1.88
CA GLY A 79 2.31 3.38 3.09
C GLY A 79 1.86 1.94 3.34
N SER A 80 1.02 1.32 2.52
CA SER A 80 0.59 -0.09 2.67
C SER A 80 1.21 -1.04 1.64
N TYR A 81 1.63 -0.53 0.48
CA TYR A 81 2.10 -1.34 -0.64
C TYR A 81 3.09 -0.57 -1.51
N ASN A 82 4.18 -1.23 -1.90
CA ASN A 82 5.12 -0.75 -2.90
C ASN A 82 4.90 -1.53 -4.20
N TYR A 83 4.27 -0.89 -5.17
CA TYR A 83 3.96 -1.50 -6.47
C TYR A 83 5.19 -1.77 -7.33
N LEU A 84 6.31 -1.06 -7.12
CA LEU A 84 7.56 -1.26 -7.87
C LEU A 84 8.25 -2.57 -7.48
N THR A 85 8.21 -2.90 -6.19
CA THR A 85 8.82 -4.13 -5.66
C THR A 85 7.82 -5.25 -5.44
N ASP A 86 6.53 -4.99 -5.68
CA ASP A 86 5.40 -5.87 -5.39
C ASP A 86 5.38 -6.36 -3.93
N LYS A 87 5.61 -5.46 -2.97
CA LYS A 87 5.69 -5.80 -1.54
C LYS A 87 4.67 -5.03 -0.71
N PHE A 88 3.89 -5.76 0.07
CA PHE A 88 3.03 -5.20 1.11
C PHE A 88 3.82 -4.88 2.37
N ILE A 89 3.39 -3.82 3.07
CA ILE A 89 4.00 -3.36 4.31
C ILE A 89 3.20 -3.93 5.48
N VAL A 90 3.85 -4.75 6.29
CA VAL A 90 3.29 -5.29 7.54
C VAL A 90 3.03 -4.12 8.51
N LYS A 91 1.87 -4.14 9.15
CA LYS A 91 1.39 -3.10 10.09
C LYS A 91 1.46 -3.54 11.54
N GLU A 92 1.29 -4.83 11.80
CA GLU A 92 1.30 -5.39 13.14
C GLU A 92 1.86 -6.82 13.11
N GLY A 93 2.63 -7.20 14.13
CA GLY A 93 3.26 -8.52 14.19
C GLY A 93 4.11 -8.81 12.95
N SER A 94 3.98 -10.03 12.42
CA SER A 94 4.75 -10.50 11.25
C SER A 94 3.94 -10.60 9.96
N ASN A 95 2.61 -10.53 10.02
CA ASN A 95 1.75 -10.85 8.87
C ASN A 95 0.39 -10.12 8.86
N TRP A 96 0.20 -9.06 9.64
CA TRP A 96 -0.99 -8.22 9.57
C TRP A 96 -0.78 -7.05 8.62
N TYR A 97 -1.67 -6.88 7.66
CA TYR A 97 -1.60 -5.82 6.66
C TYR A 97 -2.83 -4.91 6.78
N ALA A 98 -2.72 -3.66 6.33
CA ALA A 98 -3.90 -2.81 6.20
C ALA A 98 -4.93 -3.47 5.26
N ALA A 99 -6.19 -3.55 5.67
CA ALA A 99 -7.27 -4.08 4.84
C ALA A 99 -7.67 -3.06 3.78
N ASN A 100 -8.02 -3.51 2.57
CA ASN A 100 -8.58 -2.63 1.56
C ASN A 100 -10.04 -2.26 1.85
N GLU A 101 -10.56 -1.29 1.10
CA GLU A 101 -11.89 -0.74 1.32
C GLU A 101 -13.02 -1.76 1.11
N GLU A 102 -12.91 -2.65 0.11
CA GLU A 102 -13.91 -3.69 -0.15
C GLU A 102 -14.00 -4.71 0.99
N VAL A 103 -12.86 -5.10 1.57
CA VAL A 103 -12.82 -5.98 2.75
C VAL A 103 -13.44 -5.29 3.97
N VAL A 104 -13.11 -4.02 4.20
CA VAL A 104 -13.71 -3.24 5.29
C VAL A 104 -15.22 -3.13 5.10
N ALA A 105 -15.69 -2.81 3.89
CA ALA A 105 -17.11 -2.74 3.57
C ALA A 105 -17.83 -4.06 3.82
N TYR A 106 -17.24 -5.19 3.42
CA TYR A 106 -17.80 -6.51 3.65
C TYR A 106 -18.00 -6.82 5.15
N TYR A 107 -16.98 -6.57 5.98
CA TYR A 107 -17.07 -6.83 7.42
C TYR A 107 -17.86 -5.77 8.21
N LEU A 108 -18.03 -4.59 7.64
CA LEU A 108 -18.86 -3.54 8.24
C LEU A 108 -20.35 -3.75 7.94
N ASP A 109 -20.72 -4.34 6.80
CA ASP A 109 -22.12 -4.58 6.43
C ASP A 109 -22.77 -5.67 7.30
N PRO A 110 -23.71 -5.33 8.21
CA PRO A 110 -24.25 -6.30 9.15
C PRO A 110 -25.02 -7.44 8.48
N ARG A 111 -25.58 -7.19 7.29
CA ARG A 111 -26.40 -8.14 6.53
C ARG A 111 -25.62 -9.37 6.09
N ASN A 112 -24.30 -9.28 5.98
CA ASN A 112 -23.44 -10.41 5.63
C ASN A 112 -23.31 -11.44 6.76
N PHE A 113 -23.77 -11.10 7.98
CA PHE A 113 -23.53 -11.88 9.20
C PHE A 113 -24.83 -12.13 9.99
N LEU A 114 -25.97 -12.16 9.29
CA LEU A 114 -27.27 -12.48 9.87
C LEU A 114 -27.62 -13.94 9.60
N ASP A 115 -26.80 -14.83 10.16
CA ASP A 115 -27.04 -16.27 10.22
C ASP A 115 -26.90 -16.77 11.67
N GLU A 116 -27.25 -18.04 11.91
CA GLU A 116 -27.31 -18.64 13.25
C GLU A 116 -25.97 -18.67 14.01
N SER A 117 -24.85 -18.55 13.31
CA SER A 117 -23.53 -18.62 13.93
C SER A 117 -22.86 -17.26 14.04
N THR A 118 -23.05 -16.39 13.04
CA THR A 118 -22.34 -15.10 12.98
C THR A 118 -23.12 -13.96 13.63
N ILE A 119 -24.43 -14.12 13.87
CA ILE A 119 -25.25 -13.08 14.50
C ILE A 119 -24.80 -12.69 15.91
N PHE A 120 -24.08 -13.56 16.63
CA PHE A 120 -23.55 -13.26 17.97
C PHE A 120 -22.55 -12.11 17.99
N MET A 121 -22.03 -11.66 16.85
CA MET A 121 -21.29 -10.39 16.80
C MET A 121 -22.17 -9.17 17.15
N PHE A 122 -23.48 -9.33 17.09
CA PHE A 122 -24.49 -8.33 17.45
C PHE A 122 -25.17 -8.61 18.80
N GLU A 123 -24.75 -9.63 19.55
CA GLU A 123 -25.32 -9.94 20.87
C GLU A 123 -25.17 -8.71 21.80
N ASP A 124 -26.28 -8.28 22.38
CA ASP A 124 -26.28 -7.24 23.40
C ASP A 124 -25.77 -7.81 24.72
N LEU A 125 -24.59 -7.34 25.12
CA LEU A 125 -23.88 -7.78 26.31
C LEU A 125 -24.36 -7.05 27.57
N THR A 126 -25.41 -6.22 27.49
CA THR A 126 -26.02 -5.59 28.68
C THR A 126 -26.99 -6.51 29.41
N TYR A 127 -27.42 -6.11 30.61
CA TYR A 127 -28.31 -6.92 31.43
C TYR A 127 -29.78 -6.74 31.04
N HIS A 128 -30.44 -7.85 30.71
CA HIS A 128 -31.86 -7.94 30.39
C HIS A 128 -32.60 -8.84 31.38
N SER A 129 -33.11 -8.25 32.47
CA SER A 129 -33.69 -8.97 33.60
C SER A 129 -34.93 -9.81 33.27
N ASN A 130 -35.61 -9.52 32.16
CA ASN A 130 -36.81 -10.25 31.74
C ASN A 130 -36.52 -11.65 31.19
N PHE A 131 -35.31 -11.92 30.70
CA PHE A 131 -34.94 -13.25 30.20
C PHE A 131 -33.60 -13.78 30.74
N GLN A 132 -32.69 -12.91 31.18
CA GLN A 132 -31.41 -13.31 31.80
C GLN A 132 -31.60 -13.56 33.30
N THR A 133 -32.33 -14.62 33.64
CA THR A 133 -32.73 -14.94 35.02
C THR A 133 -31.69 -15.81 35.75
N LYS A 134 -31.80 -15.88 37.08
CA LYS A 134 -30.99 -16.77 37.93
C LYS A 134 -31.04 -18.22 37.44
N THR A 135 -32.22 -18.73 37.11
CA THR A 135 -32.42 -20.10 36.62
C THR A 135 -31.66 -20.36 35.32
N VAL A 136 -31.67 -19.40 34.38
CA VAL A 136 -30.90 -19.53 33.12
C VAL A 136 -29.41 -19.61 33.43
N VAL A 137 -28.90 -18.76 34.32
CA VAL A 137 -27.49 -18.75 34.74
C VAL A 137 -27.10 -20.07 35.42
N GLU A 138 -27.93 -20.64 36.29
CA GLU A 138 -27.68 -21.94 36.93
C GLU A 138 -27.59 -23.08 35.93
N ARG A 139 -28.44 -23.06 34.88
CA ARG A 139 -28.36 -24.02 33.77
C ARG A 139 -27.04 -23.91 33.03
N ILE A 140 -26.60 -22.70 32.72
CA ILE A 140 -25.32 -22.43 32.05
C ILE A 140 -24.16 -22.97 32.88
N LEU A 141 -24.13 -22.69 34.19
CA LEU A 141 -23.02 -23.09 35.04
C LEU A 141 -22.95 -24.61 35.25
N LYS A 142 -24.10 -25.32 35.18
CA LYS A 142 -24.30 -26.78 35.19
C LYS A 142 -23.80 -27.51 36.44
N SER A 143 -22.54 -27.31 36.86
CA SER A 143 -21.90 -27.98 37.99
C SER A 143 -22.24 -27.34 39.34
N ASN A 144 -22.26 -28.17 40.39
CA ASN A 144 -22.48 -27.68 41.76
C ASN A 144 -21.38 -26.72 42.22
N TYR A 145 -20.14 -26.89 41.73
CA TYR A 145 -19.02 -26.01 42.05
C TYR A 145 -19.23 -24.58 41.53
N LEU A 146 -19.75 -24.41 40.31
CA LEU A 146 -19.97 -23.08 39.75
C LEU A 146 -21.31 -22.49 40.19
N LYS A 147 -22.35 -23.32 40.36
CA LYS A 147 -23.71 -22.87 40.74
C LYS A 147 -23.77 -22.11 42.07
N GLN A 148 -22.88 -22.38 43.02
CA GLN A 148 -22.82 -21.60 44.27
C GLN A 148 -22.47 -20.11 44.05
N TYR A 149 -21.90 -19.76 42.90
CA TYR A 149 -21.55 -18.37 42.56
C TYR A 149 -22.63 -17.65 41.73
N THR A 150 -23.76 -18.31 41.44
CA THR A 150 -24.84 -17.75 40.62
C THR A 150 -25.31 -16.39 41.14
N ASP A 151 -25.53 -16.26 42.45
CA ASP A 151 -25.99 -15.00 43.04
C ASP A 151 -24.98 -13.86 42.87
N ILE A 152 -23.68 -14.19 42.80
CA ILE A 152 -22.61 -13.22 42.53
C ILE A 152 -22.67 -12.77 41.07
N PHE A 153 -22.91 -13.67 40.11
CA PHE A 153 -23.11 -13.29 38.70
C PHE A 153 -24.33 -12.39 38.53
N MET A 154 -25.44 -12.73 39.19
CA MET A 154 -26.65 -11.90 39.17
C MET A 154 -26.40 -10.53 39.82
N LYS A 155 -25.64 -10.48 40.92
CA LYS A 155 -25.24 -9.23 41.56
C LYS A 155 -24.35 -8.38 40.64
N ALA A 156 -23.39 -9.00 39.96
CA ALA A 156 -22.53 -8.33 38.98
C ALA A 156 -23.35 -7.74 37.83
N ALA A 157 -24.28 -8.52 37.27
CA ALA A 157 -25.18 -8.07 36.22
C ALA A 157 -26.00 -6.84 36.61
N ASN A 158 -26.61 -6.86 37.81
CA ASN A 158 -27.37 -5.74 38.33
C ASN A 158 -26.49 -4.50 38.61
N THR A 159 -25.28 -4.71 39.13
CA THR A 159 -24.38 -3.61 39.51
C THR A 159 -23.76 -2.93 38.29
N TYR A 160 -23.37 -3.71 37.29
CA TYR A 160 -22.55 -3.25 36.17
C TYR A 160 -23.29 -3.24 34.82
N ASN A 161 -24.58 -3.57 34.81
CA ASN A 161 -25.41 -3.65 33.61
C ASN A 161 -24.80 -4.53 32.50
N VAL A 162 -24.46 -5.77 32.85
CA VAL A 162 -23.84 -6.75 31.96
C VAL A 162 -24.59 -8.07 31.97
N SER A 163 -24.65 -8.74 30.83
CA SER A 163 -25.30 -10.03 30.66
C SER A 163 -24.69 -11.08 31.60
N PRO A 164 -25.44 -11.64 32.57
CA PRO A 164 -24.95 -12.72 33.41
C PRO A 164 -24.81 -14.02 32.62
N ILE A 165 -25.52 -14.18 31.50
CA ILE A 165 -25.33 -15.30 30.55
C ILE A 165 -23.92 -15.22 29.96
N HIS A 166 -23.53 -14.04 29.43
CA HIS A 166 -22.20 -13.81 28.88
C HIS A 166 -21.10 -14.05 29.92
N LEU A 167 -21.27 -13.50 31.14
CA LEU A 167 -20.30 -13.71 32.22
C LEU A 167 -20.18 -15.19 32.60
N ALA A 168 -21.30 -15.90 32.77
CA ALA A 168 -21.32 -17.30 33.18
C ALA A 168 -20.75 -18.23 32.10
N ALA A 169 -21.09 -17.99 30.83
CA ALA A 169 -20.57 -18.76 29.71
C ALA A 169 -19.05 -18.62 29.60
N ARG A 170 -18.53 -17.38 29.70
CA ARG A 170 -17.08 -17.11 29.68
C ARG A 170 -16.36 -17.78 30.85
N VAL A 171 -16.89 -17.68 32.07
CA VAL A 171 -16.29 -18.37 33.23
C VAL A 171 -16.31 -19.88 33.04
N ARG A 172 -17.40 -20.47 32.55
CA ARG A 172 -17.47 -21.92 32.28
C ARG A 172 -16.44 -22.36 31.26
N GLN A 173 -16.18 -21.56 30.23
CA GLN A 173 -15.15 -21.84 29.22
C GLN A 173 -13.73 -21.74 29.80
N GLU A 174 -13.44 -20.70 30.57
CA GLU A 174 -12.09 -20.42 31.11
C GLU A 174 -11.69 -21.32 32.30
N VAL A 175 -12.65 -21.65 33.15
CA VAL A 175 -12.42 -22.35 34.44
C VAL A 175 -12.74 -23.84 34.33
N GLY A 176 -13.54 -24.25 33.36
CA GLY A 176 -14.07 -25.60 33.27
C GLY A 176 -15.11 -25.91 34.36
N LEU A 177 -15.75 -27.08 34.27
CA LEU A 177 -16.88 -27.44 35.16
C LEU A 177 -16.48 -27.60 36.64
N ASN A 178 -15.22 -27.91 36.93
CA ASN A 178 -14.76 -28.30 38.27
C ASN A 178 -13.80 -27.29 38.93
N GLY A 179 -13.68 -26.08 38.38
CA GLY A 179 -12.67 -25.13 38.84
C GLY A 179 -11.34 -25.30 38.11
N SER A 180 -10.47 -24.30 38.29
CA SER A 180 -9.07 -24.35 37.87
C SER A 180 -8.21 -23.81 39.01
N PRO A 181 -6.86 -23.94 38.95
CA PRO A 181 -5.99 -23.31 39.94
C PRO A 181 -6.23 -21.79 40.09
N ALA A 182 -6.84 -21.14 39.10
CA ALA A 182 -7.23 -19.73 39.16
C ALA A 182 -8.39 -19.45 40.14
N THR A 183 -9.16 -20.47 40.55
CA THR A 183 -10.40 -20.31 41.32
C THR A 183 -10.42 -21.05 42.65
N THR A 184 -9.33 -21.71 43.04
CA THR A 184 -9.25 -22.48 44.30
C THR A 184 -8.77 -21.64 45.49
N GLY A 185 -7.97 -20.59 45.24
CA GLY A 185 -7.30 -19.84 46.31
C GLY A 185 -6.09 -20.55 46.93
N GLU A 186 -5.62 -21.63 46.29
CA GLU A 186 -4.48 -22.41 46.76
C GLU A 186 -3.17 -21.61 46.79
N ARG A 187 -2.21 -22.11 47.56
CA ARG A 187 -0.87 -21.53 47.65
C ARG A 187 -0.10 -21.81 46.35
N PHE A 188 0.58 -20.81 45.80
CA PHE A 188 1.44 -20.97 44.63
C PHE A 188 2.66 -20.05 44.71
N THR A 189 3.69 -20.35 43.93
CA THR A 189 4.91 -19.53 43.83
C THR A 189 5.07 -19.01 42.41
N TYR A 190 5.32 -17.70 42.27
CA TYR A 190 5.56 -17.06 40.98
C TYR A 190 6.60 -15.95 41.15
N GLY A 191 7.63 -15.94 40.30
CA GLY A 191 8.69 -14.92 40.36
C GLY A 191 9.42 -14.87 41.72
N GLY A 192 9.63 -16.02 42.37
CA GLY A 192 10.31 -16.10 43.67
C GLY A 192 9.48 -15.68 44.90
N LYS A 193 8.22 -15.27 44.71
CA LYS A 193 7.29 -14.94 45.80
C LYS A 193 6.18 -15.99 45.92
N THR A 194 5.74 -16.25 47.15
CA THR A 194 4.60 -17.16 47.43
C THR A 194 3.34 -16.35 47.71
N TYR A 195 2.24 -16.76 47.06
CA TYR A 195 0.93 -16.14 47.14
C TYR A 195 -0.11 -17.17 47.58
N SER A 196 -1.25 -16.72 48.08
CA SER A 196 -2.39 -17.58 48.47
C SER A 196 -3.68 -16.78 48.63
N GLY A 197 -4.83 -17.44 48.56
CA GLY A 197 -6.14 -16.82 48.79
C GLY A 197 -6.56 -15.85 47.70
N LEU A 198 -6.10 -16.09 46.46
CA LEU A 198 -6.39 -15.24 45.30
C LEU A 198 -7.28 -15.98 44.31
N TYR A 199 -8.17 -15.24 43.65
CA TYR A 199 -9.15 -15.79 42.71
C TYR A 199 -9.17 -14.96 41.42
N ASN A 200 -9.23 -15.61 40.27
CA ASN A 200 -9.35 -14.99 38.96
C ASN A 200 -10.26 -15.82 38.04
N PHE A 201 -11.57 -15.56 38.09
CA PHE A 201 -12.58 -16.31 37.32
C PHE A 201 -12.57 -16.02 35.81
N PHE A 202 -11.99 -14.90 35.38
CA PHE A 202 -11.96 -14.46 33.97
C PHE A 202 -10.57 -14.48 33.35
N ASN A 203 -9.59 -15.09 34.04
CA ASN A 203 -8.21 -15.21 33.59
C ASN A 203 -7.55 -13.86 33.20
N ILE A 204 -7.98 -12.76 33.82
CA ILE A 204 -7.52 -11.41 33.46
C ILE A 204 -6.03 -11.26 33.81
N GLY A 205 -5.23 -10.81 32.85
CA GLY A 205 -3.78 -10.66 33.00
C GLY A 205 -2.95 -11.93 32.73
N ALA A 206 -3.59 -13.03 32.34
CA ALA A 206 -2.94 -14.27 31.95
C ALA A 206 -2.37 -14.22 30.52
N THR A 207 -1.23 -13.56 30.34
CA THR A 207 -0.53 -13.49 29.05
C THR A 207 0.44 -14.68 28.86
N THR A 208 0.85 -14.94 27.61
CA THR A 208 1.81 -15.98 27.22
C THR A 208 3.12 -15.89 28.04
N SER A 209 3.22 -16.73 29.06
CA SER A 209 4.40 -16.97 29.90
C SER A 209 4.41 -18.45 30.29
N ALA A 210 5.49 -18.96 30.88
CA ALA A 210 5.59 -20.36 31.28
C ALA A 210 4.45 -20.82 32.23
N ASN A 211 3.77 -19.89 32.92
CA ASN A 211 2.59 -20.21 33.74
C ASN A 211 1.55 -19.05 33.71
N PRO A 212 0.67 -19.01 32.69
CA PRO A 212 -0.26 -17.90 32.48
C PRO A 212 -1.30 -17.75 33.60
N VAL A 213 -1.75 -18.87 34.19
CA VAL A 213 -2.70 -18.89 35.31
C VAL A 213 -2.14 -18.15 36.54
N TYR A 214 -0.91 -18.46 36.94
CA TYR A 214 -0.27 -17.79 38.08
C TYR A 214 0.01 -16.32 37.81
N LYS A 215 0.33 -15.94 36.56
CA LYS A 215 0.44 -14.53 36.19
C LYS A 215 -0.91 -13.80 36.35
N GLY A 216 -2.01 -14.43 35.93
CA GLY A 216 -3.36 -13.91 36.16
C GLY A 216 -3.70 -13.76 37.65
N LEU A 217 -3.26 -14.69 38.51
CA LEU A 217 -3.44 -14.56 39.96
C LEU A 217 -2.57 -13.45 40.56
N VAL A 218 -1.35 -13.21 40.06
CA VAL A 218 -0.54 -12.04 40.45
C VAL A 218 -1.21 -10.73 40.00
N TYR A 219 -1.86 -10.71 38.83
CA TYR A 219 -2.69 -9.58 38.46
C TYR A 219 -3.84 -9.38 39.46
N ALA A 220 -4.53 -10.46 39.84
CA ALA A 220 -5.61 -10.45 40.82
C ALA A 220 -5.16 -9.97 42.21
N ASN A 221 -3.90 -10.21 42.59
CA ASN A 221 -3.29 -9.66 43.80
C ASN A 221 -3.16 -8.13 43.78
N GLY A 222 -3.27 -7.49 42.61
CA GLY A 222 -2.87 -6.08 42.46
C GLY A 222 -1.39 -5.95 42.11
N GLY A 223 -0.83 -6.92 41.38
CA GLY A 223 0.60 -6.97 41.02
C GLY A 223 1.45 -7.72 42.04
N ALA A 224 2.76 -7.80 41.79
CA ALA A 224 3.70 -8.54 42.64
C ALA A 224 3.83 -7.98 44.07
N GLU A 225 3.47 -6.71 44.27
CA GLU A 225 3.45 -6.05 45.59
C GLU A 225 2.05 -5.95 46.20
N GLY A 226 1.01 -6.30 45.42
CA GLY A 226 -0.38 -6.28 45.86
C GLY A 226 -0.95 -4.90 46.21
N ASN A 227 -0.40 -3.83 45.65
CA ASN A 227 -0.77 -2.45 45.96
C ASN A 227 -1.72 -1.81 44.94
N LEU A 228 -1.97 -2.46 43.79
CA LEU A 228 -2.89 -1.93 42.78
C LEU A 228 -4.35 -2.26 43.13
N THR A 229 -5.19 -1.23 43.16
CA THR A 229 -6.59 -1.33 43.61
C THR A 229 -7.64 -1.27 42.49
N SER A 230 -7.22 -1.07 41.24
CA SER A 230 -8.18 -0.98 40.12
C SER A 230 -8.99 -2.27 39.99
N TYR A 231 -10.28 -2.11 39.67
CA TYR A 231 -11.26 -3.20 39.58
C TYR A 231 -11.47 -3.96 40.89
N GLY A 232 -11.30 -3.29 42.04
CA GLY A 232 -11.55 -3.90 43.35
C GLY A 232 -10.50 -4.93 43.77
N ARG A 233 -9.29 -4.85 43.20
CA ARG A 233 -8.15 -5.68 43.60
C ARG A 233 -7.62 -5.25 44.98
N PRO A 234 -7.03 -6.16 45.78
CA PRO A 234 -6.81 -7.58 45.49
C PRO A 234 -8.10 -8.44 45.53
N TRP A 235 -8.22 -9.40 44.62
CA TRP A 235 -9.34 -10.35 44.54
C TRP A 235 -9.15 -11.54 45.48
N THR A 236 -9.29 -11.24 46.78
CA THR A 236 -9.07 -12.21 47.86
C THR A 236 -10.26 -13.14 48.16
N THR A 237 -11.34 -13.02 47.40
CA THR A 237 -12.53 -13.88 47.50
C THR A 237 -13.11 -14.13 46.11
N PRO A 238 -13.88 -15.21 45.91
CA PRO A 238 -14.62 -15.43 44.66
C PRO A 238 -15.51 -14.24 44.29
N GLU A 239 -16.17 -13.63 45.27
CA GLU A 239 -17.01 -12.45 45.05
C GLU A 239 -16.22 -11.26 44.50
N LYS A 240 -15.08 -10.90 45.11
CA LYS A 240 -14.24 -9.80 44.61
C LYS A 240 -13.73 -10.07 43.20
N SER A 241 -13.37 -11.32 42.91
CA SER A 241 -12.90 -11.72 41.58
C SER A 241 -13.97 -11.62 40.52
N ILE A 242 -15.17 -12.14 40.78
CA ILE A 242 -16.28 -12.10 39.82
C ILE A 242 -16.76 -10.66 39.63
N MET A 243 -16.95 -9.90 40.71
CA MET A 243 -17.38 -8.50 40.63
C MET A 243 -16.32 -7.61 39.96
N GLY A 244 -15.04 -7.79 40.32
CA GLY A 244 -13.93 -7.03 39.75
C GLY A 244 -13.68 -7.34 38.28
N GLY A 245 -13.73 -8.62 37.92
CA GLY A 245 -13.61 -9.05 36.53
C GLY A 245 -14.79 -8.61 35.67
N ALA A 246 -16.02 -8.68 36.18
CA ALA A 246 -17.18 -8.12 35.49
C ALA A 246 -17.02 -6.60 35.27
N TYR A 247 -16.53 -5.87 36.29
CA TYR A 247 -16.26 -4.44 36.14
C TYR A 247 -15.19 -4.17 35.08
N PHE A 248 -14.10 -4.95 35.06
CA PHE A 248 -13.05 -4.87 34.05
C PHE A 248 -13.59 -5.01 32.63
N LEU A 249 -14.51 -5.96 32.40
CA LEU A 249 -15.11 -6.20 31.09
C LEU A 249 -16.02 -5.06 30.61
N VAL A 250 -16.71 -4.36 31.52
CA VAL A 250 -17.68 -3.33 31.13
C VAL A 250 -17.12 -1.91 31.05
N ASP A 251 -16.11 -1.58 31.86
CA ASP A 251 -15.71 -0.19 32.16
C ASP A 251 -15.30 0.59 30.91
N GLY A 252 -14.51 -0.05 30.05
CA GLY A 252 -13.97 0.57 28.84
C GLY A 252 -14.91 0.53 27.63
N TYR A 253 -15.91 -0.34 27.60
CA TYR A 253 -16.65 -0.68 26.37
C TYR A 253 -18.17 -0.72 26.56
N ILE A 254 -18.70 -1.71 27.28
CA ILE A 254 -20.16 -1.91 27.44
C ILE A 254 -20.80 -0.66 28.05
N ASN A 255 -20.24 -0.13 29.14
CA ASN A 255 -20.72 1.10 29.78
C ASN A 255 -20.46 2.37 28.98
N LYS A 256 -19.67 2.28 27.90
CA LYS A 256 -19.38 3.37 26.98
C LYS A 256 -20.19 3.26 25.69
N GLY A 257 -21.21 2.40 25.65
CA GLY A 257 -22.09 2.25 24.49
C GLY A 257 -21.54 1.28 23.42
N GLN A 258 -20.45 0.57 23.67
CA GLN A 258 -19.95 -0.51 22.82
C GLN A 258 -20.32 -1.88 23.41
N HIS A 259 -21.62 -2.12 23.44
CA HIS A 259 -22.24 -3.26 24.12
C HIS A 259 -22.43 -4.51 23.25
N THR A 260 -21.87 -4.52 22.04
CA THR A 260 -21.81 -5.73 21.19
C THR A 260 -20.37 -5.91 20.68
N PRO A 261 -19.91 -7.13 20.36
CA PRO A 261 -18.59 -7.34 19.75
C PRO A 261 -18.38 -6.49 18.48
N TYR A 262 -19.43 -6.34 17.66
CA TYR A 262 -19.41 -5.45 16.49
C TYR A 262 -19.12 -3.99 16.88
N LEU A 263 -19.80 -3.45 17.90
CA LEU A 263 -19.60 -2.07 18.34
C LEU A 263 -18.23 -1.86 19.01
N GLN A 264 -17.70 -2.88 19.67
CA GLN A 264 -16.34 -2.87 20.22
C GLN A 264 -15.29 -2.76 19.11
N LYS A 265 -15.53 -3.34 17.92
CA LYS A 265 -14.65 -3.18 16.75
C LYS A 265 -14.87 -1.86 16.01
N PHE A 266 -16.11 -1.54 15.64
CA PHE A 266 -16.37 -0.48 14.65
C PHE A 266 -16.81 0.85 15.25
N ASN A 267 -17.26 0.84 16.51
CA ASN A 267 -17.79 1.99 17.25
C ASN A 267 -18.68 2.91 16.40
N VAL A 268 -19.82 2.39 15.97
CA VAL A 268 -20.79 3.13 15.13
C VAL A 268 -22.05 3.53 15.90
N ASN A 269 -22.04 3.40 17.23
CA ASN A 269 -23.16 3.77 18.08
C ASN A 269 -23.14 5.29 18.37
N PRO A 270 -24.14 6.08 17.93
CA PRO A 270 -24.22 7.51 18.24
C PRO A 270 -24.26 7.85 19.72
N LYS A 271 -24.68 6.88 20.55
CA LYS A 271 -24.73 7.00 22.02
C LYS A 271 -23.42 6.54 22.69
N SER A 272 -22.37 6.28 21.91
CA SER A 272 -21.06 5.94 22.44
C SER A 272 -20.48 7.08 23.27
N GLY A 273 -19.79 6.75 24.36
CA GLY A 273 -19.04 7.71 25.17
C GLY A 273 -17.76 8.21 24.49
N TYR A 274 -17.43 7.67 23.32
CA TYR A 274 -16.28 8.05 22.50
C TYR A 274 -16.74 8.50 21.11
N ASN A 275 -15.89 9.27 20.42
CA ASN A 275 -16.13 9.66 19.04
C ASN A 275 -16.31 8.42 18.15
N LEU A 276 -17.25 8.48 17.20
CA LEU A 276 -17.51 7.40 16.26
C LEU A 276 -16.23 6.96 15.54
N HIS A 277 -16.13 5.65 15.28
CA HIS A 277 -15.00 4.99 14.62
C HIS A 277 -13.68 5.02 15.41
N THR A 278 -13.69 5.42 16.68
CA THR A 278 -12.52 5.40 17.59
C THR A 278 -12.71 4.39 18.73
N HIS A 279 -11.70 4.23 19.60
CA HIS A 279 -11.73 3.33 20.78
C HIS A 279 -12.12 1.89 20.41
N GLN A 280 -11.38 1.31 19.47
CA GLN A 280 -11.63 -0.02 18.95
C GLN A 280 -10.89 -1.05 19.79
N TYR A 281 -11.59 -2.11 20.22
CA TYR A 281 -11.00 -3.19 21.03
C TYR A 281 -9.89 -3.96 20.28
N MET A 282 -9.96 -3.97 18.95
CA MET A 282 -9.07 -4.76 18.10
C MET A 282 -8.88 -4.09 16.73
N THR A 283 -7.69 -4.30 16.14
CA THR A 283 -7.34 -3.86 14.78
C THR A 283 -7.82 -4.83 13.72
N ASN A 284 -7.92 -6.12 14.04
CA ASN A 284 -8.40 -7.17 13.13
C ASN A 284 -9.85 -6.93 12.67
N VAL A 285 -10.04 -6.66 11.38
CA VAL A 285 -11.36 -6.35 10.80
C VAL A 285 -12.33 -7.53 10.83
N ARG A 286 -11.83 -8.77 10.83
CA ARG A 286 -12.67 -9.98 10.89
C ARG A 286 -12.94 -10.47 12.32
N ALA A 287 -12.38 -9.83 13.34
CA ALA A 287 -12.43 -10.36 14.71
C ALA A 287 -13.86 -10.60 15.22
N PRO A 288 -14.83 -9.66 15.08
CA PRO A 288 -16.20 -9.90 15.52
C PRO A 288 -16.83 -11.13 14.86
N TYR A 289 -16.55 -11.36 13.58
CA TYR A 289 -17.03 -12.54 12.84
C TYR A 289 -16.44 -13.83 13.42
N SER A 290 -15.11 -13.91 13.60
CA SER A 290 -14.48 -15.12 14.13
C SER A 290 -14.85 -15.40 15.58
N GLU A 291 -15.01 -14.36 16.39
CA GLU A 291 -15.44 -14.48 17.78
C GLU A 291 -16.90 -14.92 17.89
N ALA A 292 -17.77 -14.47 16.98
CA ALA A 292 -19.16 -14.91 16.92
C ALA A 292 -19.26 -16.41 16.61
N LEU A 293 -18.45 -16.94 15.68
CA LEU A 293 -18.40 -18.38 15.41
C LEU A 293 -18.05 -19.18 16.68
N SER A 294 -16.98 -18.78 17.38
CA SER A 294 -16.57 -19.44 18.63
C SER A 294 -17.63 -19.31 19.73
N THR A 295 -18.31 -18.17 19.80
CA THR A 295 -19.41 -17.93 20.75
C THR A 295 -20.60 -18.82 20.45
N SER A 296 -20.99 -18.92 19.17
CA SER A 296 -22.07 -19.81 18.72
C SER A 296 -21.77 -21.27 19.03
N GLU A 297 -20.59 -21.75 18.66
CA GLU A 297 -20.14 -23.12 18.96
C GLU A 297 -20.21 -23.40 20.47
N THR A 298 -19.78 -22.42 21.27
CA THR A 298 -19.89 -22.51 22.73
C THR A 298 -21.36 -22.62 23.13
N TYR A 299 -22.22 -21.68 22.76
CA TYR A 299 -23.63 -21.69 23.15
C TYR A 299 -24.37 -22.95 22.73
N VAL A 300 -24.15 -23.45 21.51
CA VAL A 300 -24.70 -24.73 21.04
C VAL A 300 -24.19 -25.89 21.91
N SER A 301 -22.90 -25.94 22.23
CA SER A 301 -22.35 -27.00 23.11
C SER A 301 -22.88 -26.95 24.54
N LEU A 302 -23.48 -25.82 24.94
CA LEU A 302 -24.10 -25.62 26.25
C LEU A 302 -25.64 -25.73 26.21
N ASP A 303 -26.23 -26.09 25.06
CA ASP A 303 -27.68 -26.14 24.82
C ASP A 303 -28.38 -24.78 25.05
N LEU A 304 -27.71 -23.67 24.72
CA LEU A 304 -28.18 -22.30 24.96
C LEU A 304 -28.74 -21.60 23.73
N GLU A 305 -28.65 -22.21 22.55
CA GLU A 305 -29.06 -21.60 21.29
C GLU A 305 -30.55 -21.22 21.23
N ASN A 306 -31.38 -21.87 22.06
CA ASN A 306 -32.82 -21.57 22.19
C ASN A 306 -33.14 -20.59 23.32
N GLU A 307 -32.15 -20.18 24.12
CA GLU A 307 -32.36 -19.14 25.13
C GLU A 307 -32.67 -17.80 24.47
N PRO A 308 -33.44 -16.92 25.13
CA PRO A 308 -33.68 -15.60 24.58
C PRO A 308 -32.39 -14.78 24.56
N PHE A 309 -32.07 -14.23 23.39
CA PHE A 309 -31.01 -13.24 23.18
C PHE A 309 -31.61 -11.95 22.63
N LEU A 310 -30.92 -10.84 22.87
CA LEU A 310 -31.16 -9.58 22.16
C LEU A 310 -29.98 -9.33 21.23
N PHE A 311 -30.27 -9.10 19.95
CA PHE A 311 -29.28 -8.70 18.96
C PHE A 311 -29.49 -7.24 18.57
N THR A 312 -28.52 -6.39 18.95
CA THR A 312 -28.50 -4.97 18.58
C THR A 312 -27.73 -4.79 17.28
N ILE A 313 -28.46 -4.69 16.17
CA ILE A 313 -27.94 -4.79 14.81
C ILE A 313 -27.84 -3.38 14.18
N PRO A 314 -26.63 -2.92 13.81
CA PRO A 314 -26.45 -1.60 13.19
C PRO A 314 -27.18 -1.44 11.85
N VAL A 315 -27.72 -0.24 11.63
CA VAL A 315 -28.34 0.18 10.38
C VAL A 315 -27.70 1.49 9.94
N PHE A 316 -27.03 1.46 8.78
CA PHE A 316 -26.39 2.64 8.19
C PHE A 316 -27.30 3.34 7.19
N ASN A 317 -27.08 4.64 7.01
CA ASN A 317 -27.72 5.39 5.93
C ASN A 317 -27.05 5.06 4.59
N ASN A 318 -27.80 5.08 3.49
CA ASN A 318 -27.27 4.92 2.12
C ASN A 318 -26.43 3.64 1.91
N MET A 319 -26.87 2.51 2.47
CA MET A 319 -26.20 1.23 2.25
C MET A 319 -26.29 0.78 0.78
N PRO A 320 -25.23 0.18 0.22
CA PRO A 320 -25.30 -0.43 -1.10
C PRO A 320 -26.26 -1.63 -1.08
N ASN A 321 -26.67 -2.09 -2.27
CA ASN A 321 -27.53 -3.27 -2.39
C ASN A 321 -26.91 -4.52 -1.75
N LYS A 322 -25.60 -4.71 -1.93
CA LYS A 322 -24.81 -5.77 -1.30
C LYS A 322 -23.34 -5.35 -1.22
N THR A 323 -22.58 -6.05 -0.38
CA THR A 323 -21.12 -6.01 -0.34
C THR A 323 -20.58 -7.42 -0.53
N SER A 324 -19.34 -7.55 -0.97
CA SER A 324 -18.67 -8.85 -1.17
C SER A 324 -17.18 -8.68 -0.97
N LEU A 325 -16.50 -9.75 -0.54
CA LEU A 325 -15.04 -9.77 -0.54
C LEU A 325 -14.50 -9.65 -1.98
N PRO A 326 -13.37 -8.95 -2.18
CA PRO A 326 -12.73 -8.86 -3.48
C PRO A 326 -12.12 -10.21 -3.89
N HIS A 327 -11.64 -10.30 -5.14
CA HIS A 327 -10.85 -11.46 -5.57
C HIS A 327 -9.53 -11.55 -4.78
N THR A 328 -9.06 -12.77 -4.52
CA THR A 328 -7.95 -13.05 -3.58
C THR A 328 -6.56 -12.78 -4.16
N GLY A 329 -6.44 -12.69 -5.48
CA GLY A 329 -5.17 -12.56 -6.21
C GLY A 329 -4.36 -11.30 -5.88
N ASN A 330 -3.11 -11.26 -6.32
CA ASN A 330 -2.26 -10.07 -6.25
C ASN A 330 -2.88 -8.88 -7.03
N PRO A 331 -2.86 -7.64 -6.49
CA PRO A 331 -3.47 -6.47 -7.12
C PRO A 331 -2.56 -5.70 -8.10
N ASN A 332 -1.32 -6.13 -8.31
CA ASN A 332 -0.34 -5.37 -9.10
C ASN A 332 -0.69 -5.41 -10.59
N ASN A 333 -1.12 -4.26 -11.11
CA ASN A 333 -1.36 -4.05 -12.54
C ASN A 333 -0.36 -3.09 -13.17
N TYR A 334 0.84 -2.95 -12.59
CA TYR A 334 1.92 -2.13 -13.13
C TYR A 334 2.87 -2.96 -14.00
N ILE A 335 3.49 -2.28 -14.96
CA ILE A 335 4.54 -2.83 -15.81
C ILE A 335 5.88 -2.17 -15.49
N LYS A 336 6.95 -2.94 -15.62
CA LYS A 336 8.34 -2.55 -15.34
C LYS A 336 8.94 -1.79 -16.51
N ASN A 337 8.67 -2.25 -17.73
CA ASN A 337 9.10 -1.61 -18.96
C ASN A 337 8.04 -1.77 -20.04
N PHE A 338 8.11 -0.89 -21.02
CA PHE A 338 7.32 -0.93 -22.24
C PHE A 338 8.29 -0.79 -23.42
N LYS A 339 8.12 -1.62 -24.44
CA LYS A 339 8.98 -1.67 -25.62
C LYS A 339 8.18 -1.47 -26.90
N VAL A 340 8.80 -0.77 -27.83
CA VAL A 340 8.30 -0.48 -29.17
C VAL A 340 9.36 -0.93 -30.16
N ASN A 341 9.01 -1.88 -31.04
CA ASN A 341 9.95 -2.51 -31.98
C ASN A 341 11.24 -2.97 -31.28
N ASP A 342 11.06 -3.72 -30.19
CA ASP A 342 12.11 -4.29 -29.33
C ASP A 342 13.01 -3.28 -28.58
N LYS A 343 12.80 -1.98 -28.78
CA LYS A 343 13.49 -0.91 -28.04
C LYS A 343 12.65 -0.45 -26.85
N THR A 344 13.27 -0.30 -25.69
CA THR A 344 12.62 0.27 -24.50
C THR A 344 12.17 1.70 -24.79
N LEU A 345 10.93 2.02 -24.45
CA LEU A 345 10.40 3.37 -24.57
C LEU A 345 11.18 4.32 -23.63
N PRO A 346 11.86 5.35 -24.16
CA PRO A 346 12.63 6.28 -23.33
C PRO A 346 11.72 6.98 -22.32
N ASN A 347 12.23 7.19 -21.10
CA ASN A 347 11.49 7.87 -20.02
C ASN A 347 10.11 7.27 -19.71
N PHE A 348 9.94 5.96 -19.90
CA PHE A 348 8.72 5.26 -19.52
C PHE A 348 8.40 5.46 -18.03
N ASP A 349 7.17 5.89 -17.76
CA ASP A 349 6.65 6.19 -16.43
C ASP A 349 5.41 5.33 -16.16
N ASN A 350 5.56 4.28 -15.37
CA ASN A 350 4.49 3.34 -15.08
C ASN A 350 3.27 3.96 -14.36
N THR A 351 3.35 5.21 -13.92
CA THR A 351 2.23 5.96 -13.36
C THR A 351 1.39 6.69 -14.41
N LYS A 352 1.92 6.92 -15.62
CA LYS A 352 1.21 7.54 -16.74
C LYS A 352 0.37 6.52 -17.52
N SER A 353 -0.77 6.99 -18.01
CA SER A 353 -1.69 6.18 -18.83
C SER A 353 -1.57 6.48 -20.33
N ASP A 354 -1.02 7.62 -20.73
CA ASP A 354 -1.05 8.07 -22.12
C ASP A 354 0.38 8.22 -22.67
N TYR A 355 0.59 7.65 -23.86
CA TYR A 355 1.88 7.66 -24.55
C TYR A 355 1.70 7.97 -26.03
N THR A 356 2.60 8.78 -26.58
CA THR A 356 2.67 9.04 -28.02
C THR A 356 3.96 8.47 -28.58
N ILE A 357 3.85 7.72 -29.67
CA ILE A 357 4.97 7.10 -30.40
C ILE A 357 4.94 7.65 -31.82
N HIS A 358 6.10 8.05 -32.32
CA HIS A 358 6.26 8.44 -33.71
C HIS A 358 6.90 7.29 -34.49
N VAL A 359 6.39 7.00 -35.68
CA VAL A 359 6.92 5.97 -36.59
C VAL A 359 7.01 6.54 -38.01
N SER A 360 7.94 6.05 -38.82
CA SER A 360 8.06 6.47 -40.24
C SER A 360 6.75 6.21 -40.98
N THR A 361 6.40 7.06 -41.96
CA THR A 361 5.25 6.85 -42.86
C THR A 361 5.27 5.50 -43.58
N LEU A 362 6.44 4.90 -43.79
CA LEU A 362 6.59 3.58 -44.41
C LEU A 362 6.27 2.41 -43.46
N THR A 363 6.15 2.67 -42.15
CA THR A 363 5.88 1.65 -41.13
C THR A 363 4.52 1.02 -41.33
N LYS A 364 4.49 -0.28 -41.64
CA LYS A 364 3.25 -1.06 -41.79
C LYS A 364 2.78 -1.71 -40.50
N ASN A 365 3.71 -2.04 -39.60
CA ASN A 365 3.43 -2.66 -38.32
C ASN A 365 4.34 -2.10 -37.23
N VAL A 366 3.83 -2.03 -36.01
CA VAL A 366 4.60 -1.72 -34.79
C VAL A 366 4.46 -2.88 -33.83
N SER A 367 5.58 -3.44 -33.37
CA SER A 367 5.59 -4.46 -32.33
C SER A 367 5.56 -3.79 -30.96
N LEU A 368 4.57 -4.14 -30.13
CA LEU A 368 4.47 -3.68 -28.74
C LEU A 368 4.72 -4.85 -27.79
N SER A 369 5.60 -4.67 -26.81
CA SER A 369 5.77 -5.62 -25.71
C SER A 369 5.93 -4.89 -24.37
N ALA A 370 5.62 -5.57 -23.27
CA ALA A 370 5.74 -5.03 -21.93
C ALA A 370 6.05 -6.15 -20.93
N GLU A 371 6.86 -5.84 -19.92
CA GLU A 371 7.18 -6.75 -18.82
C GLU A 371 6.37 -6.34 -17.58
N PRO A 372 5.46 -7.19 -17.05
CA PRO A 372 4.74 -6.87 -15.83
C PRO A 372 5.67 -6.88 -14.61
N ILE A 373 5.33 -6.12 -13.58
CA ILE A 373 6.08 -6.19 -12.31
C ILE A 373 5.77 -7.51 -11.59
N ASN A 374 4.48 -7.88 -11.51
CA ASN A 374 4.06 -9.17 -10.98
C ASN A 374 3.86 -10.17 -12.14
N SER A 375 4.52 -11.33 -12.05
CA SER A 375 4.52 -12.34 -13.13
C SER A 375 3.15 -13.00 -13.39
N LYS A 376 2.19 -12.88 -12.48
CA LYS A 376 0.83 -13.41 -12.65
C LYS A 376 -0.11 -12.43 -13.37
N THR A 377 0.37 -11.25 -13.72
CA THR A 377 -0.37 -10.24 -14.46
C THR A 377 -0.60 -10.70 -15.90
N HIS A 378 -1.80 -10.48 -16.41
CA HIS A 378 -2.15 -10.73 -17.80
C HIS A 378 -2.22 -9.42 -18.58
N ILE A 379 -1.45 -9.31 -19.68
CA ILE A 379 -1.43 -8.11 -20.53
C ILE A 379 -2.07 -8.43 -21.88
N THR A 380 -3.07 -7.65 -22.29
CA THR A 380 -3.70 -7.73 -23.61
C THR A 380 -3.41 -6.46 -24.42
N GLY A 381 -3.49 -6.58 -25.75
CA GLY A 381 -3.15 -5.49 -26.67
C GLY A 381 -1.66 -5.38 -26.99
N LEU A 382 -0.84 -6.38 -26.64
CA LEU A 382 0.55 -6.48 -27.11
C LEU A 382 0.63 -7.20 -28.46
N GLY A 383 1.82 -7.21 -29.06
CA GLY A 383 2.11 -7.86 -30.34
C GLY A 383 2.19 -6.87 -31.50
N ASN A 384 2.03 -7.39 -32.72
CA ASN A 384 2.13 -6.59 -33.95
C ASN A 384 0.84 -5.81 -34.20
N ILE A 385 0.93 -4.49 -34.14
CA ILE A 385 -0.15 -3.57 -34.41
C ILE A 385 -0.02 -3.07 -35.84
N LYS A 386 -1.04 -3.32 -36.65
CA LYS A 386 -1.10 -2.82 -38.03
C LYS A 386 -1.26 -1.30 -38.02
N ILE A 387 -0.43 -0.62 -38.80
CA ILE A 387 -0.53 0.82 -39.03
C ILE A 387 -1.05 1.00 -40.46
N ASP A 388 -2.25 1.55 -40.61
CA ASP A 388 -2.87 1.82 -41.91
C ASP A 388 -3.40 3.26 -42.04
N LYS A 389 -3.19 4.08 -41.02
CA LYS A 389 -3.62 5.49 -40.94
C LYS A 389 -2.48 6.38 -40.43
N GLU A 390 -2.62 7.68 -40.65
CA GLU A 390 -1.74 8.73 -40.10
C GLU A 390 -1.63 8.65 -38.57
N VAL A 391 -2.76 8.38 -37.90
CA VAL A 391 -2.83 8.21 -36.45
C VAL A 391 -3.55 6.91 -36.13
N THR A 392 -2.89 6.03 -35.37
CA THR A 392 -3.46 4.79 -34.82
C THR A 392 -3.51 4.91 -33.30
N ASN A 393 -4.71 4.90 -32.73
CA ASN A 393 -4.90 4.80 -31.28
C ASN A 393 -5.04 3.32 -30.91
N HIS A 394 -4.29 2.89 -29.91
CA HIS A 394 -4.26 1.52 -29.45
C HIS A 394 -4.28 1.47 -27.93
N VAL A 395 -4.88 0.44 -27.34
CA VAL A 395 -4.98 0.31 -25.88
C VAL A 395 -4.33 -0.98 -25.43
N VAL A 396 -3.33 -0.86 -24.56
CA VAL A 396 -2.76 -1.99 -23.83
C VAL A 396 -3.43 -2.06 -22.47
N THR A 397 -4.02 -3.22 -22.14
CA THR A 397 -4.68 -3.44 -20.85
C THR A 397 -3.89 -4.41 -20.01
N VAL A 398 -3.52 -3.97 -18.81
CA VAL A 398 -2.79 -4.76 -17.81
C VAL A 398 -3.79 -5.17 -16.73
N LYS A 399 -4.04 -6.47 -16.60
CA LYS A 399 -5.00 -7.05 -15.64
C LYS A 399 -4.24 -7.84 -14.57
N ALA A 400 -4.34 -7.40 -13.33
CA ALA A 400 -3.78 -8.09 -12.17
C ALA A 400 -4.54 -9.40 -11.87
N GLU A 401 -3.97 -10.27 -11.02
CA GLU A 401 -4.57 -11.54 -10.61
C GLU A 401 -5.90 -11.34 -9.85
N ASN A 402 -6.07 -10.22 -9.14
CA ASN A 402 -7.37 -9.86 -8.53
C ASN A 402 -8.39 -9.26 -9.51
N GLY A 403 -8.04 -9.11 -10.78
CA GLY A 403 -8.90 -8.52 -11.80
C GLY A 403 -8.84 -6.99 -11.90
N ALA A 404 -8.09 -6.29 -11.04
CA ALA A 404 -7.86 -4.85 -11.19
C ALA A 404 -7.16 -4.57 -12.52
N THR A 405 -7.64 -3.56 -13.25
CA THR A 405 -7.12 -3.23 -14.58
C THR A 405 -6.48 -1.85 -14.62
N ARG A 406 -5.40 -1.74 -15.39
CA ARG A 406 -4.77 -0.48 -15.79
C ARG A 406 -4.72 -0.45 -17.32
N LYS A 407 -5.01 0.71 -17.90
CA LYS A 407 -5.00 0.92 -19.36
C LYS A 407 -3.90 1.90 -19.73
N PHE A 408 -3.14 1.55 -20.75
CA PHE A 408 -2.18 2.41 -21.41
C PHE A 408 -2.70 2.74 -22.81
N ASN A 409 -3.05 4.01 -23.03
CA ASN A 409 -3.48 4.54 -24.32
C ASN A 409 -2.24 4.94 -25.12
N ILE A 410 -2.01 4.24 -26.22
CA ILE A 410 -0.87 4.41 -27.09
C ILE A 410 -1.34 5.09 -28.38
N LYS A 411 -0.92 6.33 -28.59
CA LYS A 411 -1.14 7.08 -29.83
C LYS A 411 0.08 6.91 -30.73
N ILE A 412 -0.06 6.17 -31.82
CA ILE A 412 0.99 5.97 -32.81
C ILE A 412 0.73 6.94 -33.95
N ILE A 413 1.70 7.81 -34.25
CA ILE A 413 1.62 8.82 -35.30
C ILE A 413 2.64 8.48 -36.37
N ARG A 414 2.18 8.34 -37.62
CA ARG A 414 3.06 8.36 -38.77
C ARG A 414 3.58 9.78 -38.96
N ALA A 415 4.89 9.91 -39.05
CA ALA A 415 5.55 11.16 -39.40
C ALA A 415 6.49 10.89 -40.57
N ASP A 416 6.55 11.83 -41.52
CA ASP A 416 7.42 11.74 -42.69
C ASP A 416 8.89 11.60 -42.28
N GLU A 417 9.26 12.10 -41.10
CA GLU A 417 10.59 11.95 -40.52
C GLU A 417 10.55 11.66 -39.02
N LEU A 418 11.32 10.64 -38.62
CA LEU A 418 11.65 10.40 -37.22
C LEU A 418 12.83 11.32 -36.87
N PRO A 419 12.84 12.03 -35.74
CA PRO A 419 14.01 12.78 -35.34
C PRO A 419 15.16 11.81 -35.04
N ILE A 420 16.12 11.72 -35.95
CA ILE A 420 17.46 11.25 -35.66
C ILE A 420 18.13 12.28 -34.74
N THR A 421 18.91 11.82 -33.76
CA THR A 421 19.64 12.73 -32.86
C THR A 421 20.85 13.31 -33.57
N ALA A 422 21.35 14.47 -33.12
CA ALA A 422 22.54 15.06 -33.73
C ALA A 422 23.80 14.19 -33.51
N ASP A 423 23.84 13.36 -32.46
CA ASP A 423 24.93 12.40 -32.21
C ASP A 423 24.92 11.27 -33.24
N GLU A 424 23.75 10.66 -33.47
CA GLU A 424 23.60 9.59 -34.45
C GLU A 424 23.94 10.05 -35.87
N ILE A 425 23.72 11.34 -36.20
CA ILE A 425 24.19 11.92 -37.45
C ILE A 425 25.72 11.94 -37.47
N ILE A 426 26.38 12.53 -36.45
CA ILE A 426 27.84 12.69 -36.42
C ILE A 426 28.58 11.34 -36.50
N ASP A 427 28.07 10.31 -35.85
CA ASP A 427 28.65 8.96 -35.88
C ASP A 427 28.73 8.37 -37.30
N ASN A 428 27.94 8.89 -38.25
CA ASN A 428 27.79 8.34 -39.60
C ASN A 428 28.35 9.25 -40.72
N ILE A 429 29.00 10.38 -40.40
CA ILE A 429 29.55 11.30 -41.42
C ILE A 429 31.06 11.16 -41.69
N GLY A 430 31.73 10.22 -41.03
CA GLY A 430 33.14 9.92 -41.27
C GLY A 430 34.14 10.88 -40.62
N VAL A 431 33.74 11.53 -39.51
CA VAL A 431 34.65 12.32 -38.66
C VAL A 431 34.94 11.58 -37.36
N LYS A 432 36.03 11.93 -36.67
CA LYS A 432 36.27 11.50 -35.29
C LYS A 432 35.47 12.40 -34.35
N TYR A 433 34.89 11.83 -33.31
CA TYR A 433 33.94 12.51 -32.43
C TYR A 433 34.13 12.10 -30.96
N ASP A 434 34.13 13.07 -30.04
CA ASP A 434 34.26 12.84 -28.60
C ASP A 434 33.25 13.63 -27.75
N LYS A 435 31.96 13.61 -28.11
CA LYS A 435 30.87 14.37 -27.47
C LYS A 435 30.93 15.89 -27.61
N HIS A 436 32.11 16.50 -27.67
CA HIS A 436 32.27 17.95 -27.75
C HIS A 436 33.02 18.42 -29.00
N TYR A 437 34.03 17.66 -29.43
CA TYR A 437 34.85 17.98 -30.58
C TYR A 437 34.56 17.06 -31.75
N ILE A 438 34.69 17.62 -32.96
CA ILE A 438 34.87 16.85 -34.18
C ILE A 438 36.28 17.06 -34.70
N SER A 439 36.97 15.97 -35.00
CA SER A 439 38.35 15.95 -35.48
C SER A 439 38.50 14.98 -36.66
N GLY A 440 39.72 14.86 -37.19
CA GLY A 440 39.99 14.14 -38.43
C GLY A 440 39.53 14.87 -39.69
N ILE A 441 39.50 16.21 -39.61
CA ILE A 441 39.25 17.10 -40.73
C ILE A 441 40.63 17.61 -41.21
N GLN A 442 40.96 17.36 -42.48
CA GLN A 442 42.22 17.82 -43.08
C GLN A 442 42.18 19.33 -43.35
N GLU A 443 43.35 19.97 -43.34
CA GLU A 443 43.47 21.39 -43.72
C GLU A 443 42.89 21.63 -45.13
N GLY A 444 42.26 22.78 -45.33
CA GLY A 444 41.60 23.10 -46.60
C GLY A 444 40.25 22.38 -46.85
N THR A 445 39.78 21.51 -45.95
CA THR A 445 38.43 20.92 -46.03
C THR A 445 37.38 22.02 -45.99
N LYS A 446 36.48 22.03 -46.97
CA LYS A 446 35.40 23.01 -47.04
C LYS A 446 34.25 22.67 -46.09
N THR A 447 33.60 23.72 -45.57
CA THR A 447 32.40 23.60 -44.73
C THR A 447 31.25 22.87 -45.43
N SER A 448 31.16 23.01 -46.76
CA SER A 448 30.21 22.28 -47.60
C SER A 448 30.40 20.77 -47.60
N THR A 449 31.61 20.25 -47.36
CA THR A 449 31.85 18.80 -47.30
C THR A 449 31.14 18.16 -46.12
N ILE A 450 31.29 18.75 -44.93
CA ILE A 450 30.64 18.25 -43.71
C ILE A 450 29.13 18.46 -43.78
N ASP A 451 28.67 19.63 -44.25
CA ASP A 451 27.23 19.87 -44.47
C ASP A 451 26.62 18.86 -45.46
N ASN A 452 27.31 18.56 -46.57
CA ASN A 452 26.85 17.55 -47.53
C ASN A 452 26.84 16.13 -46.92
N ASN A 453 27.83 15.77 -46.10
CA ASN A 453 27.85 14.46 -45.45
C ASN A 453 26.72 14.34 -44.42
N ILE A 454 26.46 15.39 -43.64
CA ILE A 454 25.30 15.47 -42.74
C ILE A 454 24.00 15.30 -43.53
N LYS A 455 23.83 16.03 -44.63
CA LYS A 455 22.63 15.95 -45.49
C LYS A 455 22.47 14.60 -46.20
N LYS A 456 23.56 13.86 -46.45
CA LYS A 456 23.48 12.47 -46.95
C LYS A 456 22.94 11.51 -45.90
N VAL A 457 23.26 11.72 -44.62
CA VAL A 457 22.75 10.91 -43.51
C VAL A 457 21.30 11.29 -43.18
N TYR A 458 21.03 12.60 -43.11
CA TYR A 458 19.70 13.13 -42.81
C TYR A 458 19.43 14.43 -43.59
N PRO A 459 18.69 14.38 -44.72
CA PRO A 459 18.38 15.55 -45.54
C PRO A 459 17.58 16.65 -44.80
N LEU A 460 16.78 16.24 -43.82
CA LEU A 460 16.12 16.98 -42.72
C LEU A 460 17.00 17.90 -41.87
N ALA A 461 18.30 17.60 -41.75
CA ALA A 461 19.18 18.34 -40.85
C ALA A 461 19.39 19.77 -41.33
N ASN A 462 19.17 20.74 -40.44
CA ASN A 462 19.63 22.09 -40.65
C ASN A 462 21.03 22.24 -40.05
N THR A 463 22.03 22.52 -40.90
CA THR A 463 23.42 22.73 -40.46
C THR A 463 23.75 24.21 -40.52
N THR A 464 24.25 24.76 -39.42
CA THR A 464 24.84 26.11 -39.41
C THR A 464 26.30 26.01 -38.98
N ILE A 465 27.21 26.53 -39.81
CA ILE A 465 28.64 26.53 -39.51
C ILE A 465 29.09 27.96 -39.22
N LYS A 466 29.75 28.15 -38.07
CA LYS A 466 30.23 29.45 -37.61
C LYS A 466 31.72 29.43 -37.33
N ASP A 467 32.39 30.55 -37.52
CA ASP A 467 33.75 30.76 -37.02
C ASP A 467 33.77 30.84 -35.48
N ALA A 468 34.98 30.81 -34.90
CA ALA A 468 35.16 30.94 -33.45
C ALA A 468 34.58 32.26 -32.85
N LYS A 469 34.36 33.28 -33.68
CA LYS A 469 33.78 34.59 -33.29
C LYS A 469 32.25 34.63 -33.45
N GLY A 470 31.64 33.58 -34.02
CA GLY A 470 30.21 33.46 -34.23
C GLY A 470 29.70 33.91 -35.59
N ASN A 471 30.56 34.29 -36.53
CA ASN A 471 30.17 34.66 -37.89
C ASN A 471 29.88 33.39 -38.72
N ILE A 472 28.88 33.43 -39.59
CA ILE A 472 28.52 32.29 -40.44
C ILE A 472 29.59 32.08 -41.53
N LYS A 473 30.06 30.84 -41.71
CA LYS A 473 31.00 30.44 -42.76
C LYS A 473 30.26 29.63 -43.83
N ASN A 474 30.29 30.10 -45.07
CA ASN A 474 29.54 29.50 -46.19
C ASN A 474 30.50 29.05 -47.28
N ASN A 475 30.69 27.73 -47.42
CA ASN A 475 31.62 27.13 -48.39
C ASN A 475 33.10 27.57 -48.25
N ASP A 476 33.47 28.09 -47.09
CA ASP A 476 34.84 28.41 -46.69
C ASP A 476 35.58 27.16 -46.19
N THR A 477 36.89 27.26 -45.93
CA THR A 477 37.67 26.18 -45.30
C THR A 477 37.45 26.18 -43.79
N PHE A 478 37.43 25.02 -43.15
CA PHE A 478 37.41 24.93 -41.69
C PHE A 478 38.68 25.47 -41.05
N SER A 479 38.56 25.93 -39.80
CA SER A 479 39.64 26.33 -38.90
C SER A 479 39.40 25.77 -37.50
N THR A 480 40.46 25.52 -36.74
CA THR A 480 40.33 25.11 -35.33
C THR A 480 39.53 26.13 -34.54
N GLY A 481 38.48 25.69 -33.85
CA GLY A 481 37.55 26.53 -33.09
C GLY A 481 36.27 26.92 -33.84
N ASP A 482 36.13 26.57 -35.11
CA ASP A 482 34.85 26.66 -35.81
C ASP A 482 33.78 25.78 -35.13
N LYS A 483 32.52 26.14 -35.31
CA LYS A 483 31.38 25.46 -34.69
C LYS A 483 30.45 24.90 -35.75
N VAL A 484 30.18 23.60 -35.70
CA VAL A 484 29.16 22.92 -36.49
C VAL A 484 27.93 22.74 -35.63
N ILE A 485 26.86 23.45 -35.96
CA ILE A 485 25.57 23.39 -35.27
C ILE A 485 24.64 22.53 -36.11
N ILE A 486 24.13 21.45 -35.52
CA ILE A 486 23.18 20.54 -36.16
C ILE A 486 21.85 20.64 -35.41
N GLU A 487 20.82 21.00 -36.15
CA GLU A 487 19.43 21.08 -35.67
C GLU A 487 18.60 19.99 -36.34
N THR A 488 17.95 19.17 -35.52
CA THR A 488 16.93 18.20 -35.93
C THR A 488 15.61 18.53 -35.24
N GLY A 489 14.48 17.98 -35.71
CA GLY A 489 13.12 18.31 -35.23
C GLY A 489 12.83 18.09 -33.73
N GLY A 490 13.82 17.62 -32.95
CA GLY A 490 13.73 17.51 -31.49
C GLY A 490 15.07 17.67 -30.73
N ASP A 491 16.17 18.02 -31.41
CA ASP A 491 17.51 18.13 -30.81
C ASP A 491 18.34 19.23 -31.49
N THR A 492 19.22 19.90 -30.73
CA THR A 492 20.15 20.89 -31.27
C THR A 492 21.48 20.75 -30.56
N LYS A 493 22.53 20.45 -31.32
CA LYS A 493 23.88 20.30 -30.78
C LYS A 493 24.89 21.13 -31.53
N THR A 494 25.93 21.53 -30.81
CA THR A 494 27.06 22.28 -31.34
C THR A 494 28.33 21.49 -31.07
N TYR A 495 29.11 21.26 -32.13
CA TYR A 495 30.39 20.59 -32.09
C TYR A 495 31.49 21.57 -32.46
N THR A 496 32.60 21.55 -31.73
CA THR A 496 33.76 22.40 -32.01
C THR A 496 34.74 21.64 -32.90
N VAL A 497 35.22 22.29 -33.97
CA VAL A 497 36.13 21.70 -34.95
C VAL A 497 37.56 21.80 -34.46
N ILE A 498 38.30 20.67 -34.53
CA ILE A 498 39.73 20.61 -34.26
C ILE A 498 40.45 20.12 -35.52
N ILE A 499 41.29 20.99 -36.10
CA ILE A 499 42.24 20.62 -37.16
C ILE A 499 43.59 20.41 -36.49
N ARG A 500 44.06 19.16 -36.42
CA ARG A 500 45.36 18.83 -35.81
C ARG A 500 46.46 19.60 -36.53
N GLY A 501 47.27 20.34 -35.76
CA GLY A 501 48.35 21.19 -36.26
C GLY A 501 47.96 22.65 -36.50
N ASP A 502 46.67 23.01 -36.60
CA ASP A 502 46.21 24.41 -36.73
C ASP A 502 46.05 25.02 -35.32
N THR A 503 47.16 25.50 -34.78
CA THR A 503 47.24 26.05 -33.41
C THR A 503 47.01 27.55 -33.37
N ASN A 504 47.02 28.21 -34.53
CA ASN A 504 46.72 29.62 -34.67
C ASN A 504 45.25 29.90 -35.03
N SER A 505 44.48 28.86 -35.35
CA SER A 505 43.06 28.90 -35.73
C SER A 505 42.80 29.61 -37.06
N ASP A 506 43.73 29.53 -38.01
CA ASP A 506 43.60 30.12 -39.36
C ASP A 506 43.20 29.11 -40.44
N GLY A 507 43.11 27.82 -40.08
CA GLY A 507 42.72 26.73 -40.98
C GLY A 507 43.84 26.20 -41.87
N LYS A 508 45.08 26.65 -41.68
CA LYS A 508 46.28 26.17 -42.37
C LYS A 508 47.31 25.73 -41.34
N ILE A 509 48.10 24.72 -41.69
CA ILE A 509 49.18 24.23 -40.86
C ILE A 509 50.48 24.77 -41.44
N THR A 510 51.05 25.77 -40.76
CA THR A 510 52.24 26.49 -41.25
C THR A 510 53.34 26.56 -40.20
N VAL A 511 54.47 27.16 -40.55
CA VAL A 511 55.54 27.45 -39.59
C VAL A 511 55.05 28.34 -38.43
N VAL A 512 53.97 29.11 -38.61
CA VAL A 512 53.37 29.90 -37.53
C VAL A 512 52.83 28.99 -36.43
N ASP A 513 52.24 27.85 -36.79
CA ASP A 513 51.70 26.88 -35.85
C ASP A 513 52.80 26.15 -35.09
N LEU A 514 53.85 25.73 -35.80
CA LEU A 514 55.05 25.18 -35.18
C LEU A 514 55.63 26.15 -34.13
N LEU A 515 55.71 27.45 -34.47
CA LEU A 515 56.18 28.48 -33.55
C LEU A 515 55.24 28.66 -32.35
N ARG A 516 53.93 28.46 -32.51
CA ARG A 516 52.97 28.54 -31.40
C ARG A 516 53.07 27.35 -30.46
N VAL A 517 53.25 26.14 -30.98
CA VAL A 517 53.56 24.95 -30.15
C VAL A 517 54.87 25.21 -29.39
N GLN A 518 55.92 25.67 -30.06
CA GLN A 518 57.20 25.98 -29.41
C GLN A 518 57.05 27.03 -28.30
N LYS A 519 56.31 28.12 -28.56
CA LYS A 519 56.02 29.15 -27.56
C LYS A 519 55.19 28.62 -26.40
N HIS A 520 54.30 27.66 -26.64
CA HIS A 520 53.52 27.02 -25.60
C HIS A 520 54.41 26.23 -24.64
N LEU A 521 55.35 25.45 -25.17
CA LEU A 521 56.36 24.73 -24.38
C LEU A 521 57.27 25.67 -23.58
N LEU A 522 57.45 26.90 -24.05
CA LEU A 522 58.17 27.97 -23.36
C LEU A 522 57.28 28.81 -22.40
N GLY A 523 56.02 28.42 -22.19
CA GLY A 523 55.13 29.01 -21.17
C GLY A 523 54.04 29.94 -21.70
N THR A 524 53.91 30.13 -23.02
CA THR A 524 52.77 30.89 -23.59
C THR A 524 51.49 30.06 -23.50
N ARG A 525 50.33 30.67 -23.20
CA ARG A 525 49.06 29.92 -23.09
C ARG A 525 48.37 29.78 -24.45
N LEU A 526 47.96 28.56 -24.78
CA LEU A 526 47.00 28.25 -25.84
C LEU A 526 45.58 28.12 -25.23
N THR A 527 44.54 28.40 -26.01
CA THR A 527 43.15 28.08 -25.63
C THR A 527 42.95 26.56 -25.60
N ASN A 528 41.82 26.08 -25.07
CA ASN A 528 41.55 24.64 -25.00
C ASN A 528 41.53 24.02 -26.41
N GLU A 529 40.85 24.65 -27.36
CA GLU A 529 40.76 24.19 -28.74
C GLU A 529 42.13 24.18 -29.43
N GLN A 530 42.97 25.18 -29.14
CA GLN A 530 44.33 25.25 -29.67
C GLN A 530 45.26 24.21 -29.03
N LYS A 531 45.00 23.79 -27.79
CA LYS A 531 45.73 22.68 -27.16
C LYS A 531 45.34 21.35 -27.79
N GLU A 532 44.05 21.11 -28.00
CA GLU A 532 43.56 19.92 -28.72
C GLU A 532 44.12 19.86 -30.15
N ALA A 533 44.26 21.00 -30.83
CA ALA A 533 44.92 21.05 -32.13
C ALA A 533 46.45 20.86 -32.05
N ALA A 534 47.08 21.30 -30.95
CA ALA A 534 48.51 21.15 -30.74
C ALA A 534 48.91 19.72 -30.32
N ASP A 535 48.02 18.98 -29.66
CA ASP A 535 48.17 17.56 -29.33
C ASP A 535 47.92 16.71 -30.59
N VAL A 536 48.89 16.72 -31.49
CA VAL A 536 48.78 16.08 -32.80
C VAL A 536 48.92 14.56 -32.70
N ASN A 537 49.48 14.02 -31.62
CA ASN A 537 49.55 12.57 -31.38
C ASN A 537 48.32 12.02 -30.60
N GLY A 538 47.54 12.89 -29.94
CA GLY A 538 46.33 12.53 -29.21
C GLY A 538 46.59 11.85 -27.85
N ASP A 539 47.73 12.12 -27.22
CA ASP A 539 48.10 11.54 -25.93
C ASP A 539 47.59 12.35 -24.72
N GLY A 540 46.99 13.53 -24.97
CA GLY A 540 46.45 14.45 -23.99
C GLY A 540 47.42 15.53 -23.50
N GLU A 541 48.68 15.54 -23.95
CA GLU A 541 49.73 16.43 -23.46
C GLU A 541 50.52 17.10 -24.60
N VAL A 542 50.41 18.42 -24.74
CA VAL A 542 51.20 19.17 -25.74
C VAL A 542 52.67 19.24 -25.33
N ASN A 543 53.52 18.47 -26.00
CA ASN A 543 54.94 18.33 -25.65
C ASN A 543 55.89 18.43 -26.88
N VAL A 544 57.17 18.11 -26.69
CA VAL A 544 58.18 18.21 -27.75
C VAL A 544 57.94 17.23 -28.91
N LEU A 545 57.23 16.13 -28.66
CA LEU A 545 56.84 15.16 -29.69
C LEU A 545 55.83 15.78 -30.65
N ASP A 546 54.87 16.55 -30.16
CA ASP A 546 53.91 17.27 -31.01
C ASP A 546 54.60 18.32 -31.87
N LEU A 547 55.54 19.07 -31.29
CA LEU A 547 56.37 20.01 -32.03
C LEU A 547 57.10 19.31 -33.19
N LEU A 548 57.70 18.15 -32.92
CA LEU A 548 58.39 17.34 -33.94
C LEU A 548 57.41 16.85 -35.02
N LEU A 549 56.20 16.44 -34.66
CA LEU A 549 55.19 15.96 -35.60
C LEU A 549 54.67 17.10 -36.49
N VAL A 550 54.42 18.29 -35.96
CA VAL A 550 54.10 19.48 -36.77
C VAL A 550 55.25 19.81 -37.72
N GLN A 551 56.50 19.71 -37.26
CA GLN A 551 57.67 19.92 -38.13
C GLN A 551 57.73 18.90 -39.28
N LYS A 552 57.50 17.62 -38.98
CA LYS A 552 57.47 16.54 -39.98
C LYS A 552 56.33 16.71 -40.99
N TYR A 553 55.16 17.17 -40.54
CA TYR A 553 54.06 17.51 -41.42
C TYR A 553 54.46 18.61 -42.41
N LEU A 554 55.09 19.69 -41.95
CA LEU A 554 55.57 20.78 -42.80
C LEU A 554 56.67 20.35 -43.79
N LEU A 555 57.40 19.28 -43.49
CA LEU A 555 58.37 18.65 -44.39
C LEU A 555 57.75 17.63 -45.35
N ASN A 556 56.42 17.44 -45.30
CA ASN A 556 55.66 16.43 -46.04
C ASN A 556 56.11 14.99 -45.74
N GLU A 557 56.62 14.72 -44.53
CA GLU A 557 57.01 13.37 -44.10
C GLU A 557 55.84 12.56 -43.55
N ILE A 558 54.79 13.23 -43.06
CA ILE A 558 53.60 12.64 -42.46
C ILE A 558 52.34 13.43 -42.85
N GLU A 559 51.18 12.82 -42.67
CA GLU A 559 49.87 13.49 -42.71
C GLU A 559 49.17 13.33 -41.36
N PHE A 560 48.37 14.32 -40.96
CA PHE A 560 47.45 14.19 -39.83
C PHE A 560 46.11 13.61 -40.30
N VAL A 561 45.61 12.58 -39.61
CA VAL A 561 44.33 11.92 -39.87
C VAL A 561 43.41 12.00 -38.67
#